data_AF-A0A804IKB2-F1
#
_entry.id   AF-A0A804IKB2-F1
#
_cell.length_a   1.000
_cell.length_b   1.000
_cell.length_c   1.000
_cell.angle_alpha   90.00
_cell.angle_beta   90.00
_cell.angle_gamma   90.00
#
_symmetry.space_group_name_H-M   'P 1'
#
loop_
_entity.id
_entity.type
_entity.pdbx_description
1 polymer ?
#
loop_
_entity_poly.entity_id
_entity_poly.type
_entity_poly.pdbx_seq_one_letter_code
_entity_poly.pdbx_strand_id
1 'polypeptide(L)'
;MAAASFSAVAVPIKSGRSAVTILRRLLASARPLHFLAQSQSPRRGLCQVAHAVKPVVVDSTLKGISDRNIAEAVNNILEMARRATTRREVLHTDFLTPPVVKESILALEKLADVKAVSQGGYPQAERCRLSVGHPDDMPTDPDVVAALSITGNFTFDACSHGDFLGAILGTGIVREKVGDILLQGEKGSQVIVVPELTDFLMSTLDKVGNISVTCRPIPLLALEYEPPKTKTFRTVESSLRVDALASAGFKISRSKLVDLISNGDVRVNWSPVMKNGTTLKTGDVVSVSGKGRLKIGEITTTRKGKYAIELICYL
;
A
#
# COMPACT_ATOMS: atom_id res chain seq x y z
N MET A 1 -30.16 26.06 -38.12
CA MET A 1 -30.60 25.43 -36.86
C MET A 1 -29.54 25.71 -35.81
N ALA A 2 -29.98 26.31 -34.70
CA ALA A 2 -29.18 27.14 -33.82
C ALA A 2 -28.09 26.41 -33.03
N ALA A 3 -26.91 27.02 -32.99
CA ALA A 3 -25.93 26.86 -31.93
C ALA A 3 -26.32 27.82 -30.78
N ALA A 4 -26.24 27.35 -29.54
CA ALA A 4 -26.33 28.20 -28.35
C ALA A 4 -25.36 27.69 -27.28
N SER A 5 -24.23 28.39 -27.21
CA SER A 5 -23.27 28.46 -26.11
C SER A 5 -23.65 29.62 -25.19
N PHE A 6 -23.72 29.43 -23.86
CA PHE A 6 -23.60 30.48 -22.83
C PHE A 6 -23.26 29.77 -21.50
N SER A 7 -22.04 29.91 -20.99
CA SER A 7 -21.49 30.98 -20.13
C SER A 7 -21.94 30.90 -18.66
N ALA A 8 -20.94 30.81 -17.79
CA ALA A 8 -21.03 30.83 -16.34
C ALA A 8 -21.59 32.15 -15.81
N VAL A 9 -22.31 32.07 -14.69
CA VAL A 9 -22.62 33.20 -13.81
C VAL A 9 -22.37 32.77 -12.37
N ALA A 10 -21.36 33.38 -11.75
CA ALA A 10 -21.17 33.44 -10.31
C ALA A 10 -21.85 34.71 -9.78
N VAL A 11 -22.55 34.60 -8.65
CA VAL A 11 -22.94 35.76 -7.82
C VAL A 11 -22.70 35.38 -6.35
N PRO A 12 -22.11 36.28 -5.53
CA PRO A 12 -21.58 35.99 -4.20
C PRO A 12 -22.61 36.28 -3.10
N ILE A 13 -22.27 36.09 -1.81
CA ILE A 13 -22.57 37.05 -0.70
C ILE A 13 -22.02 36.55 0.66
N LYS A 14 -21.11 37.39 1.18
CA LYS A 14 -20.85 37.91 2.55
C LYS A 14 -20.60 37.03 3.79
N SER A 15 -19.52 37.46 4.42
CA SER A 15 -19.02 37.24 5.77
C SER A 15 -19.85 37.91 6.89
N GLY A 16 -19.80 37.28 8.07
CA GLY A 16 -19.60 37.94 9.36
C GLY A 16 -20.84 38.16 10.25
N ARG A 17 -20.92 37.42 11.35
CA ARG A 17 -20.85 37.96 12.74
C ARG A 17 -20.92 36.85 13.80
N SER A 18 -20.07 37.02 14.80
CA SER A 18 -20.01 36.29 16.07
C SER A 18 -21.28 36.53 16.91
N ALA A 19 -21.75 35.50 17.62
CA ALA A 19 -22.61 35.66 18.80
C ALA A 19 -22.54 34.41 19.70
N VAL A 20 -21.69 34.51 20.72
CA VAL A 20 -21.80 33.77 21.98
C VAL A 20 -23.13 34.13 22.66
N THR A 21 -23.74 33.17 23.37
CA THR A 21 -24.86 33.32 24.32
C THR A 21 -26.26 33.07 23.73
N ILE A 22 -27.12 32.42 24.55
CA ILE A 22 -28.55 32.09 24.39
C ILE A 22 -28.73 30.67 23.79
N LEU A 23 -29.14 29.60 24.46
CA LEU A 23 -30.05 29.46 25.61
C LEU A 23 -29.77 28.13 26.35
N ARG A 24 -29.33 28.22 27.61
CA ARG A 24 -29.56 27.20 28.65
C ARG A 24 -31.04 27.24 28.99
N ARG A 25 -31.75 26.10 28.88
CA ARG A 25 -32.87 25.62 29.74
C ARG A 25 -33.82 24.76 28.91
N LEU A 26 -33.72 23.44 29.10
CA LEU A 26 -34.85 22.52 29.28
C LEU A 26 -34.27 21.21 29.81
N LEU A 27 -33.95 21.21 31.11
CA LEU A 27 -33.86 20.01 31.93
C LEU A 27 -35.20 19.87 32.64
N ALA A 28 -35.91 18.76 32.41
CA ALA A 28 -36.70 18.11 33.45
C ALA A 28 -37.15 16.71 33.00
N SER A 29 -36.59 15.72 33.70
CA SER A 29 -37.27 14.50 34.16
C SER A 29 -37.86 13.52 33.14
N ALA A 30 -37.12 12.43 32.89
CA ALA A 30 -37.71 11.09 32.91
C ALA A 30 -36.67 10.10 33.47
N ARG A 31 -37.13 9.33 34.46
CA ARG A 31 -36.36 8.52 35.42
C ARG A 31 -35.73 7.26 34.79
N PRO A 32 -34.65 6.72 35.37
CA PRO A 32 -34.13 5.40 35.00
C PRO A 32 -35.00 4.28 35.58
N LEU A 33 -35.48 3.38 34.73
CA LEU A 33 -36.09 2.11 35.14
C LEU A 33 -34.99 1.13 35.54
N HIS A 34 -34.90 0.84 36.84
CA HIS A 34 -34.20 -0.32 37.36
C HIS A 34 -35.01 -1.58 36.99
N PHE A 35 -34.43 -2.46 36.18
CA PHE A 35 -34.91 -3.82 36.00
C PHE A 35 -33.90 -4.79 36.64
N LEU A 36 -34.25 -5.29 37.82
CA LEU A 36 -33.64 -6.47 38.41
C LEU A 36 -34.20 -7.69 37.68
N ALA A 37 -33.35 -8.46 37.01
CA ALA A 37 -33.68 -9.82 36.59
C ALA A 37 -32.56 -10.76 37.02
N GLN A 38 -32.95 -11.68 37.88
CA GLN A 38 -32.12 -12.71 38.49
C GLN A 38 -31.65 -13.73 37.44
N SER A 39 -30.47 -14.27 37.71
CA SER A 39 -29.90 -15.49 37.14
C SER A 39 -30.89 -16.66 37.11
N GLN A 40 -30.99 -17.37 35.98
CA GLN A 40 -31.03 -18.85 35.95
C GLN A 40 -30.52 -19.35 34.58
N SER A 41 -29.50 -20.21 34.64
CA SER A 41 -29.08 -21.09 33.55
C SER A 41 -30.14 -22.16 33.23
N PRO A 42 -30.15 -22.67 31.99
CA PRO A 42 -30.20 -24.12 31.84
C PRO A 42 -29.12 -24.64 30.90
N ARG A 43 -28.38 -25.63 31.39
CA ARG A 43 -27.58 -26.56 30.61
C ARG A 43 -28.49 -27.35 29.65
N ARG A 44 -28.11 -27.43 28.39
CA ARG A 44 -28.33 -28.51 27.39
C ARG A 44 -27.72 -27.99 26.09
N GLY A 45 -26.55 -28.43 25.66
CA GLY A 45 -26.29 -29.80 25.26
C GLY A 45 -26.72 -30.00 23.80
N LEU A 46 -26.10 -29.27 22.87
CA LEU A 46 -26.16 -29.57 21.44
C LEU A 46 -24.74 -29.43 20.87
N CYS A 47 -24.18 -30.59 20.54
CA CYS A 47 -22.92 -30.75 19.83
C CYS A 47 -23.04 -30.02 18.48
N GLN A 48 -22.38 -28.87 18.33
CA GLN A 48 -22.21 -28.31 16.99
C GLN A 48 -21.22 -29.20 16.26
N VAL A 49 -21.75 -29.94 15.29
CA VAL A 49 -21.00 -30.71 14.31
C VAL A 49 -20.04 -29.74 13.64
N ALA A 50 -18.77 -29.81 14.02
CA ALA A 50 -17.68 -29.16 13.32
C ALA A 50 -17.73 -29.66 11.87
N HIS A 51 -18.29 -28.84 10.98
CA HIS A 51 -18.17 -29.07 9.56
C HIS A 51 -16.70 -28.82 9.24
N ALA A 52 -15.93 -29.90 9.20
CA ALA A 52 -14.61 -29.93 8.63
C ALA A 52 -14.76 -29.58 7.14
N VAL A 53 -14.68 -28.28 6.84
CA VAL A 53 -14.50 -27.80 5.48
C VAL A 53 -13.12 -28.29 5.06
N LYS A 54 -13.10 -29.37 4.27
CA LYS A 54 -11.86 -29.84 3.63
C LYS A 54 -11.25 -28.64 2.89
N PRO A 55 -9.93 -28.41 2.99
CA PRO A 55 -9.29 -27.38 2.19
C PRO A 55 -9.44 -27.80 0.73
N VAL A 56 -10.36 -27.15 0.01
CA VAL A 56 -10.40 -27.24 -1.45
C VAL A 56 -9.16 -26.52 -1.93
N VAL A 57 -8.19 -27.34 -2.32
CA VAL A 57 -6.86 -27.00 -2.81
C VAL A 57 -7.01 -25.99 -3.94
N VAL A 58 -6.47 -24.78 -3.71
CA VAL A 58 -6.53 -23.61 -4.62
C VAL A 58 -5.35 -23.64 -5.61
N ASP A 59 -4.92 -24.84 -5.98
CA ASP A 59 -3.67 -25.05 -6.74
C ASP A 59 -3.73 -24.50 -8.17
N SER A 60 -4.92 -24.27 -8.73
CA SER A 60 -5.03 -23.75 -10.10
C SER A 60 -4.65 -22.27 -10.23
N THR A 61 -4.75 -21.49 -9.15
CA THR A 61 -4.60 -20.02 -9.20
C THR A 61 -3.16 -19.56 -8.96
N LEU A 62 -2.33 -20.41 -8.35
CA LEU A 62 -0.96 -20.10 -7.91
C LEU A 62 0.13 -20.51 -8.92
N LYS A 63 -0.23 -21.15 -10.04
CA LYS A 63 0.72 -21.75 -11.00
C LYS A 63 1.74 -20.78 -11.65
N GLY A 64 1.70 -19.49 -11.35
CA GLY A 64 2.62 -18.47 -11.89
C GLY A 64 3.54 -17.79 -10.86
N ILE A 65 3.39 -18.07 -9.56
CA ILE A 65 4.16 -17.36 -8.52
C ILE A 65 5.48 -18.09 -8.28
N SER A 66 6.60 -17.44 -8.63
CA SER A 66 7.94 -18.04 -8.53
C SER A 66 8.46 -18.14 -7.08
N ASP A 67 8.03 -17.24 -6.19
CA ASP A 67 8.44 -17.20 -4.79
C ASP A 67 7.42 -17.89 -3.86
N ARG A 68 7.89 -18.90 -3.12
CA ARG A 68 7.06 -19.65 -2.15
C ARG A 68 6.44 -18.75 -1.08
N ASN A 69 7.20 -17.79 -0.56
CA ASN A 69 6.71 -16.87 0.47
C ASN A 69 5.56 -15.98 -0.04
N ILE A 70 5.63 -15.56 -1.31
CA ILE A 70 4.56 -14.79 -1.94
C ILE A 70 3.32 -15.67 -2.10
N ALA A 71 3.50 -16.91 -2.58
CA ALA A 71 2.39 -17.83 -2.77
C ALA A 71 1.68 -18.17 -1.44
N GLU A 72 2.44 -18.35 -0.36
CA GLU A 72 1.89 -18.56 0.98
C GLU A 72 1.10 -17.34 1.48
N ALA A 73 1.65 -16.13 1.34
CA ALA A 73 0.95 -14.91 1.72
C ALA A 73 -0.35 -14.72 0.91
N VAL A 74 -0.34 -14.97 -0.40
CA VAL A 74 -1.53 -14.92 -1.26
C VAL A 74 -2.57 -15.95 -0.83
N ASN A 75 -2.16 -17.16 -0.47
CA ASN A 75 -3.07 -18.18 0.04
C ASN A 75 -3.76 -17.76 1.33
N ASN A 76 -3.01 -17.19 2.28
CA ASN A 76 -3.57 -16.69 3.53
C ASN A 76 -4.61 -15.58 3.28
N ILE A 77 -4.38 -14.74 2.26
CA ILE A 77 -5.31 -13.68 1.86
C ILE A 77 -6.56 -14.26 1.19
N LEU A 78 -6.43 -15.30 0.35
CA LEU A 78 -7.58 -16.00 -0.24
C LEU A 78 -8.42 -16.72 0.83
N GLU A 79 -7.78 -17.27 1.87
CA GLU A 79 -8.48 -17.83 3.00
C GLU A 79 -9.20 -16.74 3.83
N MET A 80 -8.55 -15.59 4.03
CA MET A 80 -9.18 -14.41 4.62
C MET A 80 -10.42 -13.98 3.83
N ALA A 81 -10.32 -13.92 2.50
CA ALA A 81 -11.44 -13.59 1.63
C ALA A 81 -12.64 -14.53 1.82
N ARG A 82 -12.39 -15.85 1.87
CA ARG A 82 -13.44 -16.85 2.13
C ARG A 82 -14.13 -16.62 3.46
N ARG A 83 -13.37 -16.30 4.51
CA ARG A 83 -13.91 -15.98 5.84
C ARG A 83 -14.75 -14.71 5.81
N ALA A 84 -14.26 -13.66 5.16
CA ALA A 84 -14.96 -12.39 4.97
C ALA A 84 -16.32 -12.60 4.27
N THR A 85 -16.34 -13.36 3.17
CA THR A 85 -17.59 -13.70 2.45
C THR A 85 -18.54 -14.51 3.31
N THR A 86 -18.04 -15.54 4.03
CA THR A 86 -18.89 -16.42 4.84
C THR A 86 -19.54 -15.69 6.01
N ARG A 87 -18.79 -14.76 6.64
CA ARG A 87 -19.26 -14.01 7.81
C ARG A 87 -19.94 -12.69 7.47
N ARG A 88 -19.94 -12.28 6.20
CA ARG A 88 -20.40 -10.96 5.75
C ARG A 88 -19.74 -9.84 6.56
N GLU A 89 -18.41 -9.91 6.68
CA GLU A 89 -17.59 -8.91 7.36
C GLU A 89 -16.47 -8.42 6.43
N VAL A 90 -15.97 -7.21 6.68
CA VAL A 90 -14.77 -6.69 6.00
C VAL A 90 -13.56 -7.00 6.86
N LEU A 91 -12.59 -7.70 6.28
CA LEU A 91 -11.33 -8.04 6.93
C LEU A 91 -10.18 -7.25 6.33
N HIS A 92 -9.17 -6.96 7.15
CA HIS A 92 -8.01 -6.18 6.76
C HIS A 92 -6.73 -6.99 7.00
N THR A 93 -5.82 -6.96 6.04
CA THR A 93 -4.47 -7.51 6.21
C THR A 93 -3.59 -6.53 6.98
N ASP A 94 -2.42 -7.00 7.39
CA ASP A 94 -1.29 -6.12 7.75
C ASP A 94 -0.65 -5.52 6.49
N PHE A 95 0.42 -4.73 6.63
CA PHE A 95 1.12 -4.15 5.47
C PHE A 95 1.83 -5.23 4.67
N LEU A 96 1.43 -5.35 3.42
CA LEU A 96 1.98 -6.27 2.45
C LEU A 96 3.01 -5.56 1.56
N THR A 97 3.93 -6.34 1.00
CA THR A 97 4.89 -5.83 0.01
C THR A 97 4.22 -5.68 -1.37
N PRO A 98 4.72 -4.78 -2.24
CA PRO A 98 4.13 -4.57 -3.57
C PRO A 98 3.88 -5.85 -4.39
N PRO A 99 4.80 -6.84 -4.41
CA PRO A 99 4.56 -8.12 -5.11
C PRO A 99 3.35 -8.87 -4.57
N VAL A 100 3.23 -8.97 -3.25
CA VAL A 100 2.13 -9.70 -2.60
C VAL A 100 0.81 -9.00 -2.85
N VAL A 101 0.77 -7.66 -2.76
CA VAL A 101 -0.42 -6.87 -3.09
C VAL A 101 -0.88 -7.14 -4.52
N LYS A 102 0.04 -7.05 -5.49
CA LYS A 102 -0.26 -7.26 -6.91
C LYS A 102 -0.83 -8.65 -7.18
N GLU A 103 -0.14 -9.70 -6.73
CA GLU A 103 -0.59 -11.08 -6.95
C GLU A 103 -1.90 -11.38 -6.22
N SER A 104 -2.09 -10.82 -5.02
CA SER A 104 -3.33 -11.00 -4.25
C SER A 104 -4.52 -10.36 -4.94
N ILE A 105 -4.39 -9.13 -5.45
CA ILE A 105 -5.47 -8.46 -6.19
C ILE A 105 -5.85 -9.28 -7.42
N LEU A 106 -4.87 -9.71 -8.24
CA LEU A 106 -5.11 -10.54 -9.42
C LEU A 106 -5.77 -11.89 -9.09
N ALA A 107 -5.48 -12.45 -7.92
CA ALA A 107 -6.12 -13.68 -7.46
C ALA A 107 -7.56 -13.44 -6.96
N LEU A 108 -7.80 -12.33 -6.24
CA LEU A 108 -9.10 -11.95 -5.69
C LEU A 108 -10.08 -11.51 -6.78
N GLU A 109 -9.62 -10.85 -7.83
CA GLU A 109 -10.44 -10.45 -9.00
C GLU A 109 -11.11 -11.64 -9.71
N LYS A 110 -10.60 -12.86 -9.50
CA LYS A 110 -11.21 -14.09 -10.06
C LYS A 110 -12.39 -14.59 -9.23
N LEU A 111 -12.63 -14.03 -8.05
CA LEU A 111 -13.73 -14.38 -7.16
C LEU A 111 -14.87 -13.36 -7.36
N ALA A 112 -16.06 -13.84 -7.77
CA ALA A 112 -17.18 -12.97 -8.10
C ALA A 112 -17.75 -12.19 -6.90
N ASP A 113 -17.75 -12.81 -5.71
CA ASP A 113 -18.41 -12.27 -4.51
C ASP A 113 -17.45 -11.56 -3.55
N VAL A 114 -16.28 -11.15 -4.05
CA VAL A 114 -15.21 -10.54 -3.24
C VAL A 114 -14.74 -9.25 -3.89
N LYS A 115 -14.72 -8.18 -3.11
CA LYS A 115 -14.06 -6.93 -3.46
C LYS A 115 -12.82 -6.77 -2.59
N ALA A 116 -11.73 -6.33 -3.23
CA ALA A 116 -10.48 -6.02 -2.57
C ALA A 116 -10.09 -4.55 -2.82
N VAL A 117 -9.65 -3.85 -1.79
CA VAL A 117 -9.17 -2.46 -1.88
C VAL A 117 -7.80 -2.37 -1.22
N SER A 118 -6.81 -1.86 -1.94
CA SER A 118 -5.47 -1.58 -1.40
C SER A 118 -5.36 -0.15 -0.89
N GLN A 119 -4.89 0.01 0.34
CA GLN A 119 -4.68 1.31 0.98
C GLN A 119 -3.29 1.36 1.61
N GLY A 120 -2.49 2.36 1.22
CA GLY A 120 -1.15 2.59 1.78
C GLY A 120 -0.97 3.98 2.40
N GLY A 121 -2.02 4.80 2.44
CA GLY A 121 -2.04 6.14 3.05
C GLY A 121 -1.78 7.28 2.07
N TYR A 122 -1.10 7.01 0.96
CA TYR A 122 -0.88 7.97 -0.13
C TYR A 122 -0.81 7.23 -1.49
N PRO A 123 -0.97 7.91 -2.63
CA PRO A 123 -1.10 7.26 -3.94
C PRO A 123 0.11 6.43 -4.40
N GLN A 124 1.30 6.73 -3.89
CA GLN A 124 2.56 6.08 -4.30
C GLN A 124 3.13 5.16 -3.22
N ALA A 125 2.31 4.75 -2.26
CA ALA A 125 2.73 3.82 -1.22
C ALA A 125 3.24 2.51 -1.83
N GLU A 126 4.42 2.07 -1.39
CA GLU A 126 4.98 0.77 -1.73
C GLU A 126 4.31 -0.32 -0.90
N ARG A 127 4.19 -0.10 0.41
CA ARG A 127 3.52 -1.05 1.30
C ARG A 127 2.07 -0.65 1.52
N CYS A 128 1.17 -1.57 1.21
CA CYS A 128 -0.27 -1.37 1.35
C CYS A 128 -0.91 -2.46 2.19
N ARG A 129 -1.99 -2.11 2.88
CA ARG A 129 -2.93 -3.06 3.47
C ARG A 129 -4.04 -3.37 2.48
N LEU A 130 -4.50 -4.61 2.45
CA LEU A 130 -5.67 -5.02 1.68
C LEU A 130 -6.88 -5.11 2.60
N SER A 131 -7.97 -4.48 2.18
CA SER A 131 -9.30 -4.71 2.75
C SER A 131 -10.06 -5.64 1.82
N VAL A 132 -10.63 -6.71 2.37
CA VAL A 132 -11.31 -7.75 1.62
C VAL A 132 -12.68 -8.00 2.24
N GLY A 133 -13.73 -7.98 1.42
CA GLY A 133 -15.10 -8.19 1.87
C GLY A 133 -16.07 -8.31 0.71
N HIS A 134 -17.36 -8.43 1.02
CA HIS A 134 -18.40 -8.40 0.00
C HIS A 134 -18.49 -7.00 -0.64
N PRO A 135 -18.71 -6.87 -1.96
CA PRO A 135 -18.79 -5.57 -2.64
C PRO A 135 -19.75 -4.58 -1.98
N ASP A 136 -20.90 -5.04 -1.51
CA ASP A 136 -21.95 -4.22 -0.87
C ASP A 136 -21.56 -3.69 0.52
N ASP A 137 -20.71 -4.42 1.24
CA ASP A 137 -20.34 -4.09 2.62
C ASP A 137 -19.03 -3.27 2.68
N MET A 138 -18.36 -3.09 1.54
CA MET A 138 -17.04 -2.46 1.48
C MET A 138 -17.15 -0.93 1.56
N PRO A 139 -16.56 -0.26 2.58
CA PRO A 139 -16.55 1.19 2.66
C PRO A 139 -15.75 1.82 1.50
N THR A 140 -16.17 3.02 1.07
CA THR A 140 -15.52 3.78 0.00
C THR A 140 -14.11 4.24 0.39
N ASP A 141 -13.91 4.60 1.66
CA ASP A 141 -12.61 4.98 2.21
C ASP A 141 -12.39 4.26 3.54
N PRO A 142 -11.78 3.06 3.53
CA PRO A 142 -11.50 2.32 4.74
C PRO A 142 -10.40 3.02 5.55
N ASP A 143 -10.71 3.34 6.81
CA ASP A 143 -9.74 3.88 7.78
C ASP A 143 -8.82 2.78 8.32
N VAL A 144 -7.96 2.27 7.43
CA VAL A 144 -7.07 1.15 7.70
C VAL A 144 -5.62 1.58 7.87
N VAL A 145 -5.29 2.86 7.74
CA VAL A 145 -3.91 3.33 7.88
C VAL A 145 -3.90 4.67 8.60
N ALA A 146 -2.97 4.81 9.52
CA ALA A 146 -2.73 6.07 10.22
C ALA A 146 -1.33 6.59 9.89
N ALA A 147 -1.16 7.91 9.94
CA ALA A 147 0.12 8.56 9.75
C ALA A 147 0.59 9.22 11.05
N LEU A 148 1.87 9.05 11.35
CA LEU A 148 2.56 9.66 12.47
C LEU A 148 3.70 10.54 11.94
N SER A 149 3.87 11.72 12.52
CA SER A 149 5.04 12.57 12.33
C SER A 149 5.98 12.39 13.51
N ILE A 150 7.21 12.00 13.22
CA ILE A 150 8.31 11.84 14.16
C ILE A 150 9.28 12.99 13.92
N THR A 151 9.29 13.96 14.84
CA THR A 151 10.11 15.16 14.73
C THR A 151 11.22 15.17 15.78
N GLY A 152 12.39 15.66 15.40
CA GLY A 152 13.57 15.72 16.25
C GLY A 152 14.60 16.66 15.65
N ASN A 153 15.70 16.88 16.37
CA ASN A 153 16.80 17.71 15.87
C ASN A 153 17.82 16.85 15.10
N PHE A 154 17.60 16.69 13.79
CA PHE A 154 18.47 15.89 12.91
C PHE A 154 19.45 16.74 12.09
N THR A 155 19.67 18.02 12.44
CA THR A 155 20.55 18.92 11.69
C THR A 155 22.01 18.47 11.69
N PHE A 156 22.47 17.83 12.77
CA PHE A 156 23.88 17.41 12.92
C PHE A 156 24.10 15.91 12.76
N ASP A 157 23.07 15.11 13.04
CA ASP A 157 23.07 13.65 12.95
C ASP A 157 21.90 13.23 12.06
N ALA A 158 22.14 13.12 10.75
CA ALA A 158 21.13 12.70 9.80
C ALA A 158 20.80 11.21 10.01
N CYS A 159 19.56 10.91 10.39
CA CYS A 159 19.09 9.53 10.50
C CYS A 159 18.62 9.00 9.14
N SER A 160 19.01 7.76 8.86
CA SER A 160 18.56 7.01 7.70
C SER A 160 17.18 6.40 7.92
N HIS A 161 16.56 5.92 6.85
CA HIS A 161 15.34 5.12 6.93
C HIS A 161 15.48 3.91 7.88
N GLY A 162 16.66 3.28 7.90
CA GLY A 162 16.96 2.14 8.77
C GLY A 162 16.90 2.48 10.26
N ASP A 163 17.28 3.70 10.63
CA ASP A 163 17.29 4.15 12.03
C ASP A 163 15.89 4.37 12.57
N PHE A 164 15.01 5.02 11.79
CA PHE A 164 13.60 5.17 12.15
C PHE A 164 12.90 3.81 12.24
N LEU A 165 13.15 2.93 11.26
CA LEU A 165 12.59 1.58 11.30
C LEU A 165 13.10 0.82 12.53
N GLY A 166 14.40 0.87 12.80
CA GLY A 166 15.02 0.21 13.95
C GLY A 166 14.46 0.70 15.28
N ALA A 167 14.24 2.01 15.43
CA ALA A 167 13.65 2.60 16.62
C ALA A 167 12.20 2.12 16.84
N ILE A 168 11.40 2.08 15.78
CA ILE A 168 10.01 1.58 15.84
C ILE A 168 9.98 0.09 16.20
N LEU A 169 10.78 -0.73 15.53
CA LEU A 169 10.85 -2.17 15.83
C LEU A 169 11.40 -2.42 17.24
N GLY A 170 12.29 -1.56 17.74
CA GLY A 170 12.80 -1.60 19.11
C GLY A 170 11.74 -1.44 20.20
N THR A 171 10.56 -0.87 19.88
CA THR A 171 9.42 -0.81 20.79
C THR A 171 8.68 -2.14 20.93
N GLY A 172 9.03 -3.17 20.14
CA GLY A 172 8.38 -4.48 20.11
C GLY A 172 7.33 -4.65 19.01
N ILE A 173 7.16 -3.65 18.14
CA ILE A 173 6.24 -3.72 16.99
C ILE A 173 6.84 -4.59 15.89
N VAL A 174 6.02 -5.43 15.26
CA VAL A 174 6.42 -6.25 14.11
C VAL A 174 6.43 -5.45 12.81
N ARG A 175 7.32 -5.80 11.87
CA ARG A 175 7.52 -5.05 10.62
C ARG A 175 6.27 -4.97 9.77
N GLU A 176 5.41 -5.98 9.83
CA GLU A 176 4.15 -6.09 9.09
C GLU A 176 3.14 -5.02 9.51
N LYS A 177 3.26 -4.46 10.73
CA LYS A 177 2.37 -3.38 11.21
C LYS A 177 2.84 -1.98 10.81
N VAL A 178 4.00 -1.88 10.16
CA VAL A 178 4.59 -0.62 9.70
C VAL A 178 4.52 -0.56 8.18
N GLY A 179 4.04 0.55 7.65
CA GLY A 179 4.02 0.85 6.23
C GLY A 179 5.33 1.46 5.76
N ASP A 180 5.19 2.53 4.98
CA ASP A 180 6.31 3.30 4.46
C ASP A 180 6.77 4.37 5.45
N ILE A 181 8.06 4.71 5.37
CA ILE A 181 8.73 5.71 6.18
C ILE A 181 9.24 6.80 5.23
N LEU A 182 8.65 7.98 5.33
CA LEU A 182 8.93 9.14 4.49
C LEU A 182 9.88 10.09 5.22
N LEU A 183 11.15 10.08 4.86
CA LEU A 183 12.16 10.96 5.44
C LEU A 183 11.89 12.42 5.05
N GLN A 184 11.99 13.31 6.04
CA GLN A 184 11.79 14.77 5.91
C GLN A 184 13.12 15.54 6.06
N GLY A 185 14.25 14.88 5.75
CA GLY A 185 15.59 15.42 5.96
C GLY A 185 15.83 15.77 7.42
N GLU A 186 16.15 17.04 7.69
CA GLU A 186 16.48 17.53 9.04
C GLU A 186 15.28 17.59 10.01
N LYS A 187 14.05 17.60 9.49
CA LYS A 187 12.83 17.68 10.33
C LYS A 187 12.48 16.35 11.00
N GLY A 188 12.99 15.23 10.48
CA GLY A 188 12.68 13.87 10.96
C GLY A 188 12.03 13.01 9.89
N SER A 189 10.95 12.30 10.23
CA SER A 189 10.27 11.38 9.32
C SER A 189 8.78 11.33 9.58
N GLN A 190 8.00 11.05 8.54
CA GLN A 190 6.61 10.63 8.67
C GLN A 190 6.52 9.12 8.45
N VAL A 191 5.68 8.43 9.20
CA VAL A 191 5.55 6.97 9.14
C VAL A 191 4.10 6.57 9.08
N ILE A 192 3.81 5.58 8.24
CA ILE A 192 2.49 5.00 8.10
C ILE A 192 2.44 3.74 8.94
N VAL A 193 1.40 3.60 9.76
CA VAL A 193 1.23 2.48 10.68
C VAL A 193 -0.22 2.01 10.69
N VAL A 194 -0.43 0.85 11.31
CA VAL A 194 -1.77 0.36 11.63
C VAL A 194 -2.41 1.30 12.68
N PRO A 195 -3.67 1.74 12.51
CA PRO A 195 -4.29 2.74 13.39
C PRO A 195 -4.23 2.39 14.88
N GLU A 196 -4.35 1.10 15.22
CA GLU A 196 -4.30 0.60 16.59
C GLU A 196 -2.96 0.88 17.31
N LEU A 197 -1.87 1.16 16.58
CA LEU A 197 -0.54 1.42 17.15
C LEU A 197 -0.22 2.90 17.37
N THR A 198 -1.12 3.80 16.97
CA THR A 198 -0.90 5.26 17.02
C THR A 198 -0.59 5.73 18.44
N ASP A 199 -1.46 5.42 19.41
CA ASP A 199 -1.30 5.84 20.81
C ASP A 199 -0.08 5.19 21.47
N PHE A 200 0.17 3.91 21.16
CA PHE A 200 1.32 3.18 21.69
C PHE A 200 2.64 3.83 21.23
N LEU A 201 2.77 4.12 19.94
CA LEU A 201 3.97 4.77 19.39
C LEU A 201 4.15 6.19 19.91
N MET A 202 3.06 6.94 20.08
CA MET A 202 3.14 8.28 20.67
C MET A 202 3.69 8.29 22.09
N SER A 203 3.42 7.23 22.86
CA SER A 203 3.85 7.12 24.26
C SER A 203 5.22 6.46 24.47
N THR A 204 5.69 5.66 23.50
CA THR A 204 6.87 4.81 23.66
C THR A 204 8.05 5.27 22.80
N LEU A 205 7.79 5.91 21.65
CA LEU A 205 8.84 6.31 20.71
C LEU A 205 9.40 7.69 21.08
N ASP A 206 10.31 7.71 22.05
CA ASP A 206 10.94 8.94 22.54
C ASP A 206 12.31 9.22 21.91
N LYS A 207 12.91 8.22 21.25
CA LYS A 207 14.27 8.32 20.72
C LYS A 207 14.43 7.59 19.39
N VAL A 208 15.14 8.20 18.45
CA VAL A 208 15.63 7.56 17.22
C VAL A 208 17.15 7.70 17.20
N GLY A 209 17.85 6.56 17.24
CA GLY A 209 19.31 6.54 17.41
C GLY A 209 19.73 7.22 18.71
N ASN A 210 20.44 8.35 18.59
CA ASN A 210 20.88 9.16 19.73
C ASN A 210 20.02 10.41 20.00
N ILE A 211 19.01 10.67 19.16
CA ILE A 211 18.25 11.92 19.17
C ILE A 211 16.89 11.70 19.82
N SER A 212 16.53 12.57 20.76
CA SER A 212 15.17 12.60 21.32
C SER A 212 14.18 13.10 20.28
N VAL A 213 13.06 12.39 20.13
CA VAL A 213 12.02 12.70 19.15
C VAL A 213 10.67 12.90 19.82
N THR A 214 9.76 13.56 19.11
CA THR A 214 8.35 13.67 19.48
C THR A 214 7.52 13.04 18.38
N CYS A 215 6.64 12.11 18.74
CA CYS A 215 5.73 11.44 17.84
C CYS A 215 4.31 12.03 17.96
N ARG A 216 3.69 12.43 16.85
CA ARG A 216 2.33 12.99 16.82
C ARG A 216 1.52 12.46 15.64
N PRO A 217 0.20 12.27 15.78
CA PRO A 217 -0.65 11.87 14.67
C PRO A 217 -0.81 13.04 13.70
N ILE A 218 -0.81 12.72 12.41
CA ILE A 218 -1.07 13.67 11.34
C ILE A 218 -2.15 13.12 10.39
N PRO A 219 -2.98 13.98 9.79
CA PRO A 219 -3.89 13.55 8.73
C PRO A 219 -3.11 12.98 7.53
N LEU A 220 -3.64 11.97 6.85
CA LEU A 220 -3.04 11.41 5.63
C LEU A 220 -2.81 12.48 4.55
N LEU A 221 -3.68 13.49 4.47
CA LEU A 221 -3.55 14.61 3.53
C LEU A 221 -2.34 15.52 3.83
N ALA A 222 -1.81 15.48 5.05
CA ALA A 222 -0.62 16.24 5.47
C ALA A 222 0.69 15.44 5.25
N LEU A 223 0.61 14.26 4.64
CA LEU A 223 1.80 13.50 4.27
C LEU A 223 2.61 14.28 3.23
N GLU A 224 3.83 14.65 3.61
CA GLU A 224 4.82 15.26 2.74
C GLU A 224 5.58 14.12 2.05
N TYR A 225 5.09 13.67 0.89
CA TYR A 225 5.82 12.73 0.05
C TYR A 225 6.43 13.46 -1.14
N GLU A 226 7.74 13.34 -1.32
CA GLU A 226 8.37 13.72 -2.58
C GLU A 226 8.10 12.60 -3.59
N PRO A 227 7.45 12.88 -4.74
CA PRO A 227 7.39 11.90 -5.80
C PRO A 227 8.82 11.52 -6.18
N PRO A 228 9.12 10.23 -6.39
CA PRO A 228 10.48 9.78 -6.66
C PRO A 228 11.02 10.55 -7.86
N LYS A 229 12.27 11.01 -7.78
CA LYS A 229 12.91 11.76 -8.86
C LYS A 229 13.04 10.85 -10.07
N THR A 230 12.11 10.95 -11.00
CA THR A 230 12.15 10.14 -12.22
C THR A 230 12.83 10.90 -13.34
N LYS A 231 13.75 10.23 -14.04
CA LYS A 231 14.28 10.72 -15.31
C LYS A 231 13.65 9.93 -16.44
N THR A 232 12.83 10.62 -17.22
CA THR A 232 12.21 10.05 -18.42
C THR A 232 13.04 10.39 -19.65
N PHE A 233 13.27 9.40 -20.51
CA PHE A 233 13.89 9.61 -21.82
C PHE A 233 13.39 8.59 -22.84
N ARG A 234 13.57 8.91 -24.12
CA ARG A 234 13.17 8.03 -25.22
C ARG A 234 14.39 7.38 -25.86
N THR A 235 14.31 6.09 -26.14
CA THR A 235 15.32 5.33 -26.89
C THR A 235 14.67 4.55 -28.03
N VAL A 236 15.47 4.15 -29.02
CA VAL A 236 15.01 3.30 -30.12
C VAL A 236 15.81 2.00 -30.11
N GLU A 237 15.16 0.91 -29.74
CA GLU A 237 15.77 -0.42 -29.66
C GLU A 237 15.28 -1.34 -30.79
N SER A 238 16.13 -2.28 -31.20
CA SER A 238 15.79 -3.28 -32.21
C SER A 238 14.88 -4.39 -31.68
N SER A 239 14.81 -4.58 -30.37
CA SER A 239 14.03 -5.64 -29.72
C SER A 239 13.55 -5.22 -28.34
N LEU A 240 12.40 -5.74 -27.92
CA LEU A 240 11.80 -5.52 -26.60
C LEU A 240 12.36 -6.44 -25.49
N ARG A 241 13.56 -6.97 -25.68
CA ARG A 241 14.18 -7.89 -24.72
C ARG A 241 14.69 -7.13 -23.50
N VAL A 242 14.68 -7.79 -22.34
CA VAL A 242 15.14 -7.20 -21.07
C VAL A 242 16.60 -6.73 -21.15
N ASP A 243 17.47 -7.48 -21.83
CA ASP A 243 18.88 -7.13 -22.03
C ASP A 243 19.06 -5.85 -22.88
N ALA A 244 18.27 -5.67 -23.94
CA ALA A 244 18.29 -4.46 -24.75
C ALA A 244 17.79 -3.23 -23.98
N LEU A 245 16.64 -3.36 -23.30
CA LEU A 245 15.97 -2.23 -22.66
C LEU A 245 16.67 -1.78 -21.37
N ALA A 246 17.09 -2.71 -20.52
CA ALA A 246 17.81 -2.34 -19.30
C ALA A 246 19.23 -1.84 -19.60
N SER A 247 19.88 -2.29 -20.69
CA SER A 247 21.17 -1.72 -21.13
C SER A 247 21.04 -0.23 -21.47
N ALA A 248 20.00 0.14 -22.24
CA ALA A 248 19.70 1.53 -22.56
C ALA A 248 19.29 2.35 -21.32
N GLY A 249 18.48 1.76 -20.44
CA GLY A 249 18.00 2.36 -19.19
C GLY A 249 19.11 2.72 -18.20
N PHE A 250 19.94 1.72 -17.86
CA PHE A 250 20.97 1.84 -16.82
C PHE A 250 22.36 2.23 -17.36
N LYS A 251 22.49 2.46 -18.67
CA LYS A 251 23.75 2.80 -19.35
C LYS A 251 24.89 1.80 -19.06
N ILE A 252 24.56 0.52 -19.10
CA ILE A 252 25.51 -0.60 -18.93
C ILE A 252 25.57 -1.41 -20.22
N SER A 253 26.71 -2.03 -20.52
CA SER A 253 26.82 -2.88 -21.71
C SER A 253 25.88 -4.08 -21.62
N ARG A 254 25.39 -4.54 -22.78
CA ARG A 254 24.53 -5.73 -22.85
C ARG A 254 25.22 -6.98 -22.32
N SER A 255 26.53 -7.14 -22.55
CA SER A 255 27.32 -8.26 -22.00
C SER A 255 27.29 -8.28 -20.48
N LYS A 256 27.56 -7.14 -19.84
CA LYS A 256 27.52 -7.01 -18.38
C LYS A 256 26.12 -7.28 -17.81
N LEU A 257 25.08 -6.86 -18.53
CA LEU A 257 23.71 -7.11 -18.11
C LEU A 257 23.32 -8.59 -18.25
N VAL A 258 23.80 -9.29 -19.28
CA VAL A 258 23.64 -10.75 -19.41
C VAL A 258 24.25 -11.49 -18.23
N ASP A 259 25.42 -11.05 -17.75
CA ASP A 259 26.05 -11.62 -16.55
C ASP A 259 25.17 -11.39 -15.30
N LEU A 260 24.66 -10.16 -15.13
CA LEU A 260 23.75 -9.82 -14.02
C LEU A 260 22.44 -10.61 -14.06
N ILE A 261 21.87 -10.84 -15.24
CA ILE A 261 20.66 -11.68 -15.41
C ILE A 261 20.98 -13.12 -15.00
N SER A 262 22.12 -13.65 -15.45
CA SER A 262 22.56 -15.01 -15.13
C SER A 262 22.82 -15.20 -13.63
N ASN A 263 23.29 -14.14 -12.96
CA ASN A 263 23.52 -14.11 -11.51
C ASN A 263 22.24 -13.88 -10.68
N GLY A 264 21.08 -13.63 -11.32
CA GLY A 264 19.82 -13.36 -10.62
C GLY A 264 19.68 -11.95 -10.06
N ASP A 265 20.54 -11.02 -10.47
CA ASP A 265 20.55 -9.61 -10.02
C ASP A 265 19.50 -8.73 -10.73
N VAL A 266 18.81 -9.30 -11.72
CA VAL A 266 17.78 -8.62 -12.50
C VAL A 266 16.41 -9.22 -12.21
N ARG A 267 15.48 -8.35 -11.81
CA ARG A 267 14.08 -8.71 -11.56
C ARG A 267 13.16 -7.94 -12.49
N VAL A 268 12.16 -8.60 -13.03
CA VAL A 268 11.07 -7.99 -13.79
C VAL A 268 9.80 -8.17 -12.98
N ASN A 269 9.12 -7.07 -12.67
CA ASN A 269 7.94 -7.07 -11.80
C ASN A 269 8.20 -7.87 -10.52
N TRP A 270 9.32 -7.58 -9.86
CA TRP A 270 9.79 -8.23 -8.64
C TRP A 270 10.13 -9.73 -8.73
N SER A 271 9.89 -10.39 -9.87
CA SER A 271 10.28 -11.78 -10.09
C SER A 271 11.69 -11.87 -10.71
N PRO A 272 12.57 -12.77 -10.25
CA PRO A 272 13.90 -12.95 -10.83
C PRO A 272 13.78 -13.48 -12.26
N VAL A 273 14.59 -12.93 -13.17
CA VAL A 273 14.65 -13.37 -14.56
C VAL A 273 15.99 -14.04 -14.80
N MET A 274 15.97 -15.31 -15.22
CA MET A 274 17.19 -16.05 -15.59
C MET A 274 17.40 -16.11 -17.11
N LYS A 275 16.38 -15.76 -17.90
CA LYS A 275 16.43 -15.82 -19.37
C LYS A 275 16.57 -14.42 -19.96
N ASN A 276 17.69 -14.17 -20.64
CA ASN A 276 17.97 -12.89 -21.32
C ASN A 276 16.93 -12.52 -22.38
N GLY A 277 16.28 -13.52 -23.00
CA GLY A 277 15.27 -13.33 -24.04
C GLY A 277 13.88 -12.92 -23.56
N THR A 278 13.72 -12.64 -22.27
CA THR A 278 12.43 -12.21 -21.72
C THR A 278 12.01 -10.90 -22.35
N THR A 279 10.81 -10.87 -22.92
CA THR A 279 10.25 -9.70 -23.61
C THR A 279 9.46 -8.86 -22.62
N LEU A 280 9.71 -7.55 -22.60
CA LEU A 280 9.03 -6.60 -21.73
C LEU A 280 7.85 -5.94 -22.45
N LYS A 281 6.87 -5.52 -21.65
CA LYS A 281 5.66 -4.82 -22.09
C LYS A 281 5.58 -3.44 -21.43
N THR A 282 4.73 -2.57 -21.97
CA THR A 282 4.37 -1.31 -21.34
C THR A 282 3.87 -1.54 -19.92
N GLY A 283 4.40 -0.77 -18.97
CA GLY A 283 4.09 -0.85 -17.56
C GLY A 283 4.99 -1.78 -16.74
N ASP A 284 5.81 -2.63 -17.39
CA ASP A 284 6.74 -3.50 -16.66
C ASP A 284 7.82 -2.69 -15.94
N VAL A 285 8.22 -3.18 -14.76
CA VAL A 285 9.31 -2.58 -13.97
C VAL A 285 10.48 -3.53 -13.90
N VAL A 286 11.64 -3.10 -14.40
CA VAL A 286 12.92 -3.80 -14.30
C VAL A 286 13.71 -3.23 -13.14
N SER A 287 14.14 -4.09 -12.23
CA SER A 287 15.00 -3.73 -11.11
C SER A 287 16.34 -4.43 -11.26
N VAL A 288 17.43 -3.68 -11.12
CA VAL A 288 18.79 -4.23 -11.17
C VAL A 288 19.48 -3.90 -9.86
N SER A 289 20.00 -4.92 -9.17
CA SER A 289 20.72 -4.79 -7.91
C SER A 289 21.83 -3.73 -8.03
N GLY A 290 21.80 -2.71 -7.15
CA GLY A 290 22.78 -1.63 -7.12
C GLY A 290 22.72 -0.63 -8.28
N LYS A 291 21.71 -0.71 -9.17
CA LYS A 291 21.50 0.25 -10.28
C LYS A 291 20.15 0.95 -10.25
N GLY A 292 19.19 0.41 -9.51
CA GLY A 292 17.88 1.04 -9.30
C GLY A 292 16.75 0.38 -10.10
N ARG A 293 15.70 1.15 -10.36
CA ARG A 293 14.47 0.70 -11.01
C ARG A 293 14.24 1.45 -12.33
N LEU A 294 13.69 0.73 -13.31
CA LEU A 294 13.37 1.22 -14.64
C LEU A 294 11.95 0.78 -15.00
N LYS A 295 11.04 1.71 -15.22
CA LYS A 295 9.69 1.42 -15.73
C LYS A 295 9.64 1.62 -17.24
N ILE A 296 9.07 0.64 -17.93
CA ILE A 296 8.81 0.71 -19.37
C ILE A 296 7.53 1.51 -19.59
N GLY A 297 7.67 2.65 -20.25
CA GLY A 297 6.57 3.51 -20.65
C GLY A 297 5.93 3.05 -21.96
N GLU A 298 5.52 4.03 -22.77
CA GLU A 298 4.91 3.76 -24.07
C GLU A 298 5.90 3.08 -25.03
N ILE A 299 5.41 2.08 -25.77
CA ILE A 299 6.15 1.37 -26.80
C ILE A 299 5.46 1.64 -28.15
N THR A 300 6.19 2.22 -29.09
CA THR A 300 5.70 2.51 -30.45
C THR A 300 6.58 1.86 -31.49
N THR A 301 6.00 1.22 -32.50
CA THR A 301 6.76 0.67 -33.63
C THR A 301 7.03 1.79 -34.66
N THR A 302 8.31 1.96 -35.00
CA THR A 302 8.76 2.91 -36.03
C THR A 302 8.51 2.36 -37.44
N ARG A 303 8.48 3.25 -38.44
CA ARG A 303 8.35 2.87 -39.86
C ARG A 303 9.44 1.89 -40.36
N LYS A 304 10.59 1.84 -39.67
CA LYS A 304 11.71 0.94 -40.00
C LYS A 304 11.68 -0.38 -39.20
N GLY A 305 10.57 -0.69 -38.51
CA GLY A 305 10.39 -1.93 -37.74
C GLY A 305 11.11 -1.97 -36.39
N LYS A 306 11.78 -0.88 -35.97
CA LYS A 306 12.37 -0.75 -34.62
C LYS A 306 11.33 -0.26 -33.61
N TYR A 307 11.60 -0.43 -32.33
CA TYR A 307 10.72 0.02 -31.24
C TYR A 307 11.25 1.33 -30.64
N ALA A 308 10.47 2.40 -30.74
CA ALA A 308 10.68 3.64 -29.99
C ALA A 308 9.98 3.49 -28.63
N ILE A 309 10.72 3.70 -27.54
CA ILE A 309 10.29 3.33 -26.21
C ILE A 309 10.59 4.46 -25.25
N GLU A 310 9.62 4.79 -24.42
CA GLU A 310 9.81 5.67 -23.29
C GLU A 310 10.30 4.88 -22.08
N LEU A 311 11.38 5.34 -21.47
CA LEU A 311 12.02 4.73 -20.31
C LEU A 311 12.00 5.71 -19.15
N ILE A 312 11.48 5.26 -18.02
CA ILE A 312 11.36 6.05 -16.79
C ILE A 312 12.31 5.44 -15.75
N CYS A 313 13.45 6.07 -15.53
CA CYS A 313 14.40 5.66 -14.49
C CYS A 313 14.04 6.32 -13.17
N TYR A 314 13.93 5.53 -12.10
CA TYR A 314 13.83 6.04 -10.73
C TYR A 314 15.24 6.32 -10.21
N LEU A 315 15.54 7.58 -9.88
CA LEU A 315 16.81 8.03 -9.33
C LEU A 315 16.88 7.85 -7.82
#